data_AF-A0A815SIA4-F1
#
_entry.id   AF-A0A815SIA4-F1
#
_cell.length_a   1.000
_cell.length_b   1.000
_cell.length_c   1.000
_cell.angle_alpha   90.00
_cell.angle_beta   90.00
_cell.angle_gamma   90.00
#
_symmetry.space_group_name_H-M   'P 1'
#
loop_
_entity.id
_entity.type
_entity.pdbx_description
1 polymer ?
#
loop_
_entity_poly.entity_id
_entity_poly.type
_entity_poly.pdbx_seq_one_letter_code
_entity_poly.pdbx_strand_id
1 'polypeptide(L)'
;MGMIVVSIRACSIKFTSPAPNSILRQSRVTITGTGSGQSSPNDVGNAVATINGVIFFTQSGTFTRLMQFFGSGSAQVTLKVGKNVLRVDGTVNSCSASDTLILYYMPIDDQCYTRVTDLENLPTPTGAHQNGFIINQKCIAKQSCLEKNSLNSSIWLDKVVAAFVDPFLKQTGDWPKKLQSCSTSTYNFADSTTQMYYIPPQAITGMILADYMARRLCESIMANYHINTDLQNSLNMNGCGTEHDWNKIGDYIKDCVKGQTSAVEGWVASSIVIYLRNTVRQNCITYRKSRGLPIEY
;
A
#
# COMPACT_ATOMS: atom_id res chain seq x y z
N MET A 1 19.43 1.89 52.75
CA MET A 1 19.44 1.82 51.27
C MET A 1 18.33 2.73 50.76
N GLY A 2 18.68 3.91 50.23
CA GLY A 2 17.70 4.82 49.64
C GLY A 2 17.40 4.39 48.20
N MET A 3 16.14 4.10 47.89
CA MET A 3 15.67 3.99 46.51
C MET A 3 15.80 5.36 45.84
N ILE A 4 16.69 5.46 44.85
CA ILE A 4 16.70 6.59 43.92
C ILE A 4 15.46 6.43 43.04
N VAL A 5 14.44 7.24 43.29
CA VAL A 5 13.31 7.38 42.36
C VAL A 5 13.82 8.19 41.17
N VAL A 6 14.16 7.50 40.08
CA VAL A 6 14.43 8.16 38.80
C VAL A 6 13.10 8.75 38.32
N SER A 7 12.90 10.04 38.54
CA SER A 7 11.80 10.79 37.91
C SER A 7 12.11 10.90 36.42
N ILE A 8 11.52 10.01 35.62
CA ILE A 8 11.56 10.10 34.16
C ILE A 8 10.70 11.32 33.80
N ARG A 9 11.35 12.44 33.46
CA ARG A 9 10.64 13.62 32.95
C ARG A 9 9.99 13.26 31.62
N ALA A 10 8.68 13.44 31.50
CA ALA A 10 7.97 13.24 30.25
C ALA A 10 8.22 14.42 29.30
N CYS A 11 8.74 14.14 28.11
CA CYS A 11 8.74 15.04 26.97
C CYS A 11 8.05 14.37 25.79
N SER A 12 7.48 15.17 24.90
CA SER A 12 6.90 14.70 23.66
C SER A 12 7.25 15.64 22.51
N ILE A 13 7.29 15.10 21.31
CA ILE A 13 7.39 15.84 20.06
C ILE A 13 6.47 15.14 19.07
N LYS A 14 5.72 15.91 18.27
CA LYS A 14 4.73 15.35 17.36
C LYS A 14 4.47 16.25 16.16
N PHE A 15 4.40 15.68 14.97
CA PHE A 15 3.82 16.34 13.82
C PHE A 15 2.30 16.53 13.99
N THR A 16 1.79 17.70 13.60
CA THR A 16 0.36 18.03 13.71
C THR A 16 -0.31 18.23 12.37
N SER A 17 0.43 18.62 11.33
CA SER A 17 -0.08 18.76 9.97
C SER A 17 1.05 18.57 8.94
N PRO A 18 0.78 17.97 7.78
CA PRO A 18 -0.47 17.31 7.37
C PRO A 18 -0.79 16.05 8.17
N ALA A 19 -1.99 15.47 7.97
CA ALA A 19 -2.36 14.23 8.61
C ALA A 19 -1.46 13.07 8.15
N PRO A 20 -1.13 12.09 9.03
CA PRO A 20 -0.36 10.92 8.64
C PRO A 20 -0.96 10.17 7.46
N ASN A 21 -0.10 9.69 6.56
CA ASN A 21 -0.46 8.97 5.33
C ASN A 21 -1.28 9.79 4.32
N SER A 22 -1.28 11.13 4.44
CA SER A 22 -1.93 12.00 3.45
C SER A 22 -1.28 11.87 2.07
N ILE A 23 -2.10 11.92 1.04
CA ILE A 23 -1.69 11.93 -0.37
C ILE A 23 -1.88 13.36 -0.88
N LEU A 24 -0.78 14.02 -1.20
CA LEU A 24 -0.72 15.43 -1.55
C LEU A 24 -0.48 15.57 -3.06
N ARG A 25 -1.07 16.61 -3.65
CA ARG A 25 -0.95 16.93 -5.09
C ARG A 25 0.07 18.02 -5.38
N GLN A 26 0.63 18.63 -4.35
CA GLN A 26 1.68 19.65 -4.44
C GLN A 26 2.96 19.12 -3.78
N SER A 27 4.10 19.39 -4.40
CA SER A 27 5.41 18.97 -3.89
C SER A 27 5.87 19.81 -2.72
N ARG A 28 5.61 21.12 -2.73
CA ARG A 28 5.95 22.03 -1.63
C ARG A 28 4.81 22.06 -0.61
N VAL A 29 5.12 21.71 0.63
CA VAL A 29 4.12 21.57 1.70
C VAL A 29 4.59 22.20 3.00
N THR A 30 3.63 22.77 3.73
CA THR A 30 3.83 23.29 5.08
C THR A 30 3.71 22.16 6.09
N ILE A 31 4.73 21.95 6.90
CA ILE A 31 4.75 21.00 8.02
C ILE A 31 4.61 21.77 9.33
N THR A 32 3.75 21.29 10.22
CA THR A 32 3.62 21.82 11.58
C THR A 32 3.81 20.71 12.59
N GLY A 33 4.22 21.08 13.80
CA GLY A 33 4.41 20.15 14.89
C GLY A 33 4.54 20.86 16.23
N THR A 34 4.28 20.11 17.29
CA THR A 34 4.31 20.57 18.68
C THR A 34 5.27 19.73 19.49
N GLY A 35 5.96 20.36 20.42
CA GLY A 35 6.79 19.70 21.42
C GLY A 35 6.40 20.16 22.82
N SER A 36 6.57 19.27 23.79
CA SER A 36 6.42 19.57 25.22
C SER A 36 7.55 18.93 26.02
N GLY A 37 7.96 19.58 27.10
CA GLY A 37 8.93 19.06 28.04
C GLY A 37 8.82 19.77 29.39
N GLN A 38 9.17 19.07 30.47
CA GLN A 38 9.40 19.72 31.75
C GLN A 38 10.81 20.35 31.72
N SER A 39 10.90 21.59 31.28
CA SER A 39 12.13 22.37 31.27
C SER A 39 12.18 23.38 32.41
N SER A 40 13.34 23.48 33.03
CA SER A 40 13.78 24.67 33.75
C SER A 40 14.13 25.78 32.74
N PRO A 41 14.08 27.08 33.11
CA PRO A 41 14.51 28.18 32.24
C PRO A 41 15.94 28.04 31.66
N ASN A 42 16.77 27.19 32.27
CA ASN A 42 18.15 26.92 31.86
C ASN A 42 18.31 25.61 31.06
N ASP A 43 17.24 24.85 30.83
CA ASP A 43 17.31 23.59 30.10
C ASP A 43 17.36 23.87 28.60
N VAL A 44 18.56 23.78 28.03
CA VAL A 44 18.79 23.86 26.59
C VAL A 44 18.46 22.52 25.95
N GLY A 45 17.73 22.57 24.84
CA GLY A 45 17.45 21.42 24.00
C GLY A 45 17.78 21.66 22.54
N ASN A 46 17.49 20.65 21.75
CA ASN A 46 17.61 20.67 20.30
C ASN A 46 16.45 19.86 19.69
N ALA A 47 15.95 20.32 18.55
CA ALA A 47 15.04 19.60 17.68
C ALA A 47 15.63 19.53 16.27
N VAL A 48 15.70 18.34 15.71
CA VAL A 48 16.18 18.09 14.34
C VAL A 48 15.08 17.37 13.58
N ALA A 49 14.67 17.93 12.44
CA ALA A 49 13.73 17.27 11.55
C ALA A 49 14.38 16.96 10.19
N THR A 50 14.13 15.75 9.72
CA THR A 50 14.62 15.23 8.46
C THR A 50 13.48 14.81 7.56
N ILE A 51 13.69 14.90 6.25
CA ILE A 51 12.83 14.34 5.21
C ILE A 51 13.69 13.40 4.35
N ASN A 52 13.31 12.12 4.30
CA ASN A 52 14.07 11.09 3.60
C ASN A 52 15.56 11.07 4.01
N GLY A 53 15.82 11.29 5.30
CA GLY A 53 17.18 11.34 5.87
C GLY A 53 17.92 12.68 5.71
N VAL A 54 17.36 13.65 4.97
CA VAL A 54 17.97 14.98 4.78
C VAL A 54 17.40 15.96 5.79
N ILE A 55 18.25 16.65 6.54
CA ILE A 55 17.83 17.69 7.50
C ILE A 55 17.16 18.84 6.74
N PHE A 56 15.93 19.18 7.12
CA PHE A 56 15.23 20.38 6.62
C PHE A 56 14.99 21.41 7.72
N PHE A 57 15.19 21.03 8.98
CA PHE A 57 14.98 21.90 10.12
C PHE A 57 15.89 21.51 11.28
N THR A 58 16.46 22.52 11.93
CA THR A 58 17.17 22.37 13.20
C THR A 58 16.91 23.60 14.07
N GLN A 59 16.65 23.39 15.35
CA GLN A 59 16.49 24.47 16.32
C GLN A 59 17.05 24.05 17.67
N SER A 60 17.94 24.86 18.22
CA SER A 60 18.44 24.77 19.58
C SER A 60 17.93 25.94 20.43
N GLY A 61 17.65 25.71 21.71
CA GLY A 61 17.22 26.78 22.62
C GLY A 61 16.56 26.25 23.90
N THR A 62 15.96 27.15 24.68
CA THR A 62 15.20 26.79 25.88
C THR A 62 13.79 26.34 25.49
N PHE A 63 13.45 25.07 25.79
CA PHE A 63 12.16 24.51 25.38
C PHE A 63 11.12 24.53 26.51
N THR A 64 10.26 25.55 26.65
CA THR A 64 9.13 25.60 27.61
C THR A 64 8.04 24.51 27.40
N ARG A 65 7.06 24.46 28.32
CA ARG A 65 6.09 23.36 28.51
C ARG A 65 5.25 22.96 27.29
N LEU A 66 5.01 23.87 26.35
CA LEU A 66 4.34 23.60 25.07
C LEU A 66 4.80 24.62 24.04
N MET A 67 5.33 24.16 22.91
CA MET A 67 5.65 25.03 21.79
C MET A 67 5.46 24.38 20.45
N GLN A 68 5.31 25.21 19.43
CA GLN A 68 5.53 24.80 18.07
C GLN A 68 7.05 24.74 17.86
N PHE A 69 7.58 23.56 17.57
CA PHE A 69 9.04 23.38 17.48
C PHE A 69 9.60 23.82 16.13
N PHE A 70 8.79 24.32 15.20
CA PHE A 70 9.24 24.88 13.92
C PHE A 70 9.36 26.41 13.98
N GLY A 71 10.11 26.97 14.94
CA GLY A 71 10.37 28.42 15.05
C GLY A 71 9.11 29.30 14.98
N SER A 72 8.73 29.73 13.77
CA SER A 72 7.49 30.46 13.43
C SER A 72 6.22 29.60 13.38
N GLY A 73 6.28 28.35 13.83
CA GLY A 73 5.14 27.44 13.87
C GLY A 73 5.02 26.47 12.71
N SER A 74 5.83 26.64 11.67
CA SER A 74 5.81 25.77 10.50
C SER A 74 7.14 25.78 9.74
N ALA A 75 7.39 24.71 8.98
CA ALA A 75 8.51 24.60 8.06
C ALA A 75 8.03 24.19 6.67
N GLN A 76 8.67 24.70 5.62
CA GLN A 76 8.41 24.28 4.24
C GLN A 76 9.33 23.12 3.86
N VAL A 77 8.76 22.07 3.29
CA VAL A 77 9.54 20.96 2.71
C VAL A 77 9.12 20.73 1.27
N THR A 78 10.05 20.20 0.47
CA THR A 78 9.76 19.74 -0.89
C THR A 78 9.76 18.22 -0.91
N LEU A 79 8.60 17.64 -1.18
CA LEU A 79 8.38 16.21 -1.29
C LEU A 79 8.90 15.69 -2.63
N LYS A 80 9.52 14.50 -2.61
CA LYS A 80 9.77 13.71 -3.82
C LYS A 80 8.50 12.97 -4.20
N VAL A 81 8.30 12.64 -5.48
CA VAL A 81 7.18 11.79 -5.89
C VAL A 81 7.18 10.50 -5.07
N GLY A 82 6.02 9.94 -4.76
CA GLY A 82 5.90 8.76 -3.91
C GLY A 82 5.98 9.05 -2.41
N LYS A 83 6.41 8.04 -1.66
CA LYS A 83 6.56 8.09 -0.20
C LYS A 83 7.67 9.03 0.24
N ASN A 84 7.35 9.85 1.24
CA ASN A 84 8.29 10.71 1.96
C ASN A 84 8.18 10.39 3.45
N VAL A 85 9.31 10.07 4.08
CA VAL A 85 9.38 9.81 5.52
C VAL A 85 9.99 11.04 6.19
N LEU A 86 9.17 11.73 6.97
CA LEU A 86 9.60 12.82 7.82
C LEU A 86 9.84 12.27 9.22
N ARG A 87 10.97 12.62 9.82
CA ARG A 87 11.30 12.23 11.19
C ARG A 87 11.70 13.49 11.95
N VAL A 88 11.24 13.62 13.18
CA VAL A 88 11.71 14.65 14.09
C VAL A 88 12.21 13.99 15.36
N ASP A 89 13.40 14.40 15.80
CA ASP A 89 14.02 13.99 17.05
C ASP A 89 14.25 15.24 17.90
N GLY A 90 13.83 15.20 19.15
CA GLY A 90 13.98 16.29 20.10
C GLY A 90 14.66 15.81 21.38
N THR A 91 15.56 16.61 21.92
CA THR A 91 16.26 16.35 23.18
C THR A 91 16.24 17.61 24.04
N VAL A 92 15.89 17.48 25.32
CA VAL A 92 15.97 18.56 26.33
C VAL A 92 16.49 17.94 27.62
N ASN A 93 17.66 18.36 28.09
CA ASN A 93 18.34 17.76 29.24
C ASN A 93 18.44 16.22 29.09
N SER A 94 17.94 15.43 30.05
CA SER A 94 17.95 13.95 30.01
C SER A 94 16.72 13.34 29.32
N CYS A 95 15.87 14.14 28.67
CA CYS A 95 14.69 13.65 27.97
C CYS A 95 14.85 13.71 26.46
N SER A 96 14.45 12.64 25.78
CA SER A 96 14.40 12.55 24.32
C SER A 96 13.02 12.07 23.86
N ALA A 97 12.52 12.65 22.78
CA ALA A 97 11.30 12.21 22.11
C ALA A 97 11.49 12.22 20.60
N SER A 98 10.73 11.40 19.89
CA SER A 98 10.76 11.35 18.43
C SER A 98 9.38 11.10 17.86
N ASP A 99 9.12 11.59 16.66
CA ASP A 99 7.93 11.27 15.88
C ASP A 99 8.27 11.03 14.41
N THR A 100 7.42 10.28 13.72
CA THR A 100 7.54 9.96 12.30
C THR A 100 6.24 10.25 11.58
N LEU A 101 6.31 11.05 10.52
CA LEU A 101 5.21 11.37 9.64
C LEU A 101 5.51 10.83 8.24
N ILE A 102 4.62 9.98 7.73
CA ILE A 102 4.67 9.52 6.34
C ILE A 102 3.70 10.35 5.52
N LEU A 103 4.20 10.97 4.45
CA LEU A 103 3.40 11.68 3.45
C LEU A 103 3.66 11.07 2.09
N TYR A 104 2.67 11.16 1.20
CA TYR A 104 2.84 10.77 -0.19
C TYR A 104 2.63 12.00 -1.08
N TYR A 105 3.50 12.20 -2.06
CA TYR A 105 3.29 13.20 -3.10
C TYR A 105 3.02 12.48 -4.42
N MET A 106 1.84 12.74 -4.97
CA MET A 106 1.41 12.20 -6.27
C MET A 106 0.98 13.33 -7.19
N PRO A 107 1.81 13.67 -8.20
CA PRO A 107 1.42 14.61 -9.26
C PRO A 107 0.06 14.24 -9.86
N ILE A 108 -0.66 15.25 -10.37
CA ILE A 108 -1.99 15.05 -10.97
C ILE A 108 -1.90 14.17 -12.24
N ASP A 109 -0.78 14.24 -12.93
CA ASP A 109 -0.43 13.53 -14.17
C ASP A 109 0.34 12.22 -13.93
N ASP A 110 0.42 11.74 -12.69
CA ASP A 110 1.07 10.47 -12.37
C ASP A 110 0.28 9.28 -12.97
N GLN A 111 0.83 8.65 -14.00
CA GLN A 111 0.11 7.62 -14.78
C GLN A 111 -0.34 6.43 -13.93
N CYS A 112 0.49 5.96 -12.99
CA CYS A 112 0.12 4.88 -12.08
C CYS A 112 -1.04 5.32 -11.18
N TYR A 113 -0.93 6.50 -10.55
CA TYR A 113 -1.95 6.95 -9.60
C TYR A 113 -3.26 7.39 -10.26
N THR A 114 -3.25 7.81 -11.53
CA THR A 114 -4.50 8.04 -12.29
C THR A 114 -5.36 6.77 -12.31
N ARG A 115 -4.75 5.60 -12.53
CA ARG A 115 -5.48 4.32 -12.53
C ARG A 115 -5.96 3.89 -11.16
N VAL A 116 -5.22 4.24 -10.10
CA VAL A 116 -5.71 4.08 -8.73
C VAL A 116 -6.97 4.91 -8.51
N THR A 117 -6.99 6.15 -9.00
CA THR A 117 -8.15 7.04 -8.89
C THR A 117 -9.35 6.47 -9.67
N ASP A 118 -9.11 5.98 -10.90
CA ASP A 118 -10.14 5.32 -11.71
C ASP A 118 -10.71 4.09 -10.99
N LEU A 119 -9.85 3.26 -10.40
CA LEU A 119 -10.26 2.12 -9.58
C LEU A 119 -11.07 2.57 -8.37
N GLU A 120 -10.59 3.55 -7.58
CA GLU A 120 -11.26 4.07 -6.38
C GLU A 120 -12.70 4.52 -6.67
N ASN A 121 -12.93 5.10 -7.85
CA ASN A 121 -14.23 5.54 -8.34
C ASN A 121 -15.18 4.40 -8.79
N LEU A 122 -14.71 3.16 -8.88
CA LEU A 122 -15.58 2.03 -9.19
C LEU A 122 -16.63 1.83 -8.10
N PRO A 123 -17.91 1.67 -8.47
CA PRO A 123 -18.96 1.37 -7.52
C PRO A 123 -18.70 0.03 -6.84
N THR A 124 -18.93 -0.02 -5.53
CA THR A 124 -18.89 -1.25 -4.73
C THR A 124 -20.26 -1.45 -4.07
N PRO A 125 -21.26 -1.95 -4.80
CA PRO A 125 -22.59 -2.17 -4.25
C PRO A 125 -22.54 -3.12 -3.06
N THR A 126 -23.28 -2.81 -2.00
CA THR A 126 -23.32 -3.65 -0.79
C THR A 126 -23.75 -5.07 -1.14
N GLY A 127 -22.97 -6.06 -0.67
CA GLY A 127 -23.25 -7.48 -0.86
C GLY A 127 -22.82 -8.08 -2.21
N ALA A 128 -22.27 -7.28 -3.13
CA ALA A 128 -21.82 -7.81 -4.43
C ALA A 128 -20.63 -8.77 -4.28
N HIS A 129 -20.67 -9.90 -5.00
CA HIS A 129 -19.68 -10.99 -4.87
C HIS A 129 -18.26 -10.59 -5.28
N GLN A 130 -18.13 -9.60 -6.16
CA GLN A 130 -16.84 -9.08 -6.64
C GLN A 130 -16.16 -8.11 -5.68
N ASN A 131 -16.79 -7.73 -4.57
CA ASN A 131 -16.29 -6.64 -3.73
C ASN A 131 -14.89 -6.93 -3.16
N GLY A 132 -14.60 -8.12 -2.65
CA GLY A 132 -13.27 -8.41 -2.11
C GLY A 132 -12.18 -8.37 -3.19
N PHE A 133 -12.49 -8.79 -4.43
CA PHE A 133 -11.59 -8.59 -5.57
C PHE A 133 -11.32 -7.11 -5.80
N ILE A 134 -12.37 -6.28 -5.91
CA ILE A 134 -12.23 -4.84 -6.16
C ILE A 134 -11.44 -4.15 -5.04
N ILE A 135 -11.74 -4.45 -3.78
CA ILE A 135 -11.04 -3.83 -2.64
C ILE A 135 -9.56 -4.24 -2.65
N ASN A 136 -9.24 -5.51 -2.95
CA ASN A 136 -7.85 -5.96 -3.09
C ASN A 136 -7.13 -5.25 -4.24
N GLN A 137 -7.75 -5.15 -5.42
CA GLN A 137 -7.14 -4.44 -6.55
C GLN A 137 -6.90 -2.95 -6.24
N LYS A 138 -7.87 -2.27 -5.62
CA LYS A 138 -7.72 -0.87 -5.13
C LYS A 138 -6.51 -0.75 -4.21
N CYS A 139 -6.42 -1.63 -3.20
CA CYS A 139 -5.34 -1.59 -2.23
C CYS A 139 -3.97 -1.86 -2.87
N ILE A 140 -3.85 -2.92 -3.67
CA ILE A 140 -2.59 -3.34 -4.30
C ILE A 140 -2.10 -2.27 -5.26
N ALA A 141 -2.97 -1.75 -6.13
CA ALA A 141 -2.63 -0.68 -7.07
C ALA A 141 -2.19 0.58 -6.32
N LYS A 142 -2.95 0.99 -5.28
CA LYS A 142 -2.64 2.15 -4.46
C LYS A 142 -1.27 2.03 -3.80
N GLN A 143 -1.02 0.94 -3.07
CA GLN A 143 0.26 0.73 -2.40
C GLN A 143 1.42 0.68 -3.40
N SER A 144 1.25 -0.05 -4.51
CA SER A 144 2.28 -0.15 -5.55
C SER A 144 2.63 1.22 -6.13
N CYS A 145 1.64 2.06 -6.45
CA CYS A 145 1.90 3.40 -6.97
C CYS A 145 2.50 4.34 -5.91
N LEU A 146 2.00 4.29 -4.66
CA LEU A 146 2.50 5.09 -3.54
C LEU A 146 3.98 4.81 -3.20
N GLU A 147 4.38 3.56 -3.33
CA GLU A 147 5.73 3.07 -2.99
C GLU A 147 6.59 2.80 -4.23
N LYS A 148 6.18 3.26 -5.42
CA LYS A 148 6.85 2.90 -6.69
C LYS A 148 8.32 3.29 -6.78
N ASN A 149 8.77 4.27 -6.00
CA ASN A 149 10.18 4.67 -5.93
C ASN A 149 11.04 3.76 -5.05
N SER A 150 10.43 2.77 -4.37
CA SER A 150 11.16 1.68 -3.71
C SER A 150 11.44 0.50 -4.66
N LEU A 151 10.91 0.55 -5.88
CA LEU A 151 11.18 -0.38 -6.97
C LEU A 151 12.46 0.04 -7.71
N ASN A 152 13.09 -0.91 -8.41
CA ASN A 152 14.21 -0.66 -9.31
C ASN A 152 13.79 0.16 -10.53
N SER A 153 12.53 0.04 -10.97
CA SER A 153 12.00 0.81 -12.10
C SER A 153 10.56 1.28 -11.84
N SER A 154 10.42 2.54 -11.43
CA SER A 154 9.11 3.19 -11.28
C SER A 154 8.39 3.39 -12.62
N ILE A 155 9.13 3.66 -13.70
CA ILE A 155 8.60 3.82 -15.07
C ILE A 155 8.01 2.49 -15.58
N TRP A 156 8.63 1.36 -15.25
CA TRP A 156 8.08 0.04 -15.58
C TRP A 156 6.72 -0.15 -14.93
N LEU A 157 6.60 0.19 -13.64
CA LEU A 157 5.33 0.08 -12.92
C LEU A 157 4.25 0.97 -13.54
N ASP A 158 4.57 2.23 -13.90
CA ASP A 158 3.62 3.15 -14.53
C ASP A 158 2.96 2.53 -15.78
N LYS A 159 3.76 1.91 -16.64
CA LYS A 159 3.28 1.23 -17.85
C LYS A 159 2.53 -0.05 -17.54
N VAL A 160 3.05 -0.87 -16.64
CA VAL A 160 2.46 -2.18 -16.31
C VAL A 160 1.11 -2.01 -15.63
N VAL A 161 0.99 -1.12 -14.64
CA VAL A 161 -0.27 -0.88 -13.93
C VAL A 161 -1.33 -0.36 -14.88
N ALA A 162 -0.99 0.59 -15.76
CA ALA A 162 -1.94 1.07 -16.76
C ALA A 162 -2.45 -0.04 -17.68
N ALA A 163 -1.55 -0.81 -18.31
CA ALA A 163 -1.95 -1.89 -19.21
C ALA A 163 -2.63 -3.07 -18.50
N PHE A 164 -2.33 -3.29 -17.22
CA PHE A 164 -2.92 -4.35 -16.40
C PHE A 164 -4.34 -4.02 -15.94
N VAL A 165 -4.57 -2.79 -15.50
CA VAL A 165 -5.84 -2.35 -14.91
C VAL A 165 -6.86 -1.96 -15.99
N ASP A 166 -6.40 -1.42 -17.12
CA ASP A 166 -7.26 -0.93 -18.20
C ASP A 166 -8.31 -1.95 -18.70
N PRO A 167 -7.97 -3.23 -18.94
CA PRO A 167 -8.96 -4.20 -19.40
C PRO A 167 -10.14 -4.38 -18.43
N PHE A 168 -9.86 -4.36 -17.13
CA PHE A 168 -10.89 -4.45 -16.09
C PHE A 168 -11.75 -3.19 -16.04
N LEU A 169 -11.13 -2.01 -16.03
CA LEU A 169 -11.87 -0.73 -16.02
C LEU A 169 -12.76 -0.56 -17.25
N LYS A 170 -12.24 -0.92 -18.42
CA LYS A 170 -12.93 -0.78 -19.71
C LYS A 170 -13.83 -1.95 -20.06
N GLN A 171 -13.87 -2.98 -19.21
CA GLN A 171 -14.66 -4.21 -19.43
C GLN A 171 -14.36 -4.87 -20.80
N THR A 172 -13.09 -4.87 -21.21
CA THR A 172 -12.66 -5.50 -22.47
C THR A 172 -12.27 -6.97 -22.27
N GLY A 173 -12.08 -7.71 -23.37
CA GLY A 173 -11.77 -9.14 -23.28
C GLY A 173 -12.95 -9.95 -22.74
N ASP A 174 -12.70 -10.88 -21.83
CA ASP A 174 -13.74 -11.74 -21.23
C ASP A 174 -14.29 -11.18 -19.90
N TRP A 175 -13.89 -9.97 -19.49
CA TRP A 175 -14.38 -9.34 -18.25
C TRP A 175 -15.91 -9.31 -18.11
N PRO A 176 -16.70 -8.97 -19.16
CA PRO A 176 -18.16 -9.03 -19.07
C PRO A 176 -18.68 -10.42 -18.69
N LYS A 177 -18.09 -11.48 -19.26
CA LYS A 177 -18.47 -12.87 -18.95
C LYS A 177 -18.08 -13.25 -17.52
N LYS A 178 -16.89 -12.82 -17.06
CA LYS A 178 -16.43 -13.09 -15.68
C LYS A 178 -17.33 -12.40 -14.65
N LEU A 179 -17.68 -11.13 -14.86
CA LEU A 179 -18.62 -10.43 -13.98
C LEU A 179 -20.03 -11.03 -14.03
N GLN A 180 -20.51 -11.42 -15.21
CA GLN A 180 -21.81 -12.08 -15.32
C GLN A 180 -21.83 -13.38 -14.51
N SER A 181 -20.78 -14.22 -14.61
CA SER A 181 -20.68 -15.47 -13.85
C SER A 181 -20.71 -15.26 -12.33
N CYS A 182 -20.17 -14.14 -11.85
CA CYS A 182 -20.24 -13.76 -10.44
C CYS A 182 -21.66 -13.41 -9.97
N SER A 183 -22.46 -12.77 -10.84
CA SER A 183 -23.83 -12.34 -10.53
C SER A 183 -24.86 -13.46 -10.60
N THR A 184 -24.64 -14.47 -11.45
CA THR A 184 -25.57 -15.57 -11.70
C THR A 184 -25.29 -16.81 -10.86
N SER A 185 -24.37 -16.73 -9.90
CA SER A 185 -23.90 -17.89 -9.13
C SER A 185 -24.95 -18.41 -8.14
N THR A 186 -26.00 -19.06 -8.66
CA THR A 186 -26.50 -20.32 -8.10
C THR A 186 -25.51 -21.41 -8.51
N TYR A 187 -24.33 -21.44 -7.90
CA TYR A 187 -23.26 -22.36 -8.30
C TYR A 187 -23.62 -23.77 -7.82
N ASN A 188 -23.98 -24.67 -8.75
CA ASN A 188 -24.17 -26.09 -8.44
C ASN A 188 -22.80 -26.69 -8.17
N PHE A 189 -22.50 -26.97 -6.89
CA PHE A 189 -21.23 -27.51 -6.40
C PHE A 189 -20.85 -28.90 -6.97
N ALA A 190 -21.72 -29.50 -7.77
CA ALA A 190 -21.58 -30.86 -8.28
C ALA A 190 -20.67 -30.99 -9.52
N ASP A 191 -20.34 -29.90 -10.23
CA ASP A 191 -19.77 -29.97 -11.60
C ASP A 191 -18.37 -29.35 -11.76
N SER A 192 -17.58 -29.20 -10.69
CA SER A 192 -16.22 -28.65 -10.83
C SER A 192 -15.15 -29.65 -10.40
N THR A 193 -14.47 -30.23 -11.39
CA THR A 193 -13.19 -30.97 -11.25
C THR A 193 -12.00 -30.05 -10.94
N THR A 194 -12.21 -28.73 -10.83
CA THR A 194 -11.24 -27.81 -10.25
C THR A 194 -11.08 -28.10 -8.76
N GLN A 195 -9.94 -28.69 -8.38
CA GLN A 195 -9.48 -28.84 -7.01
C GLN A 195 -9.43 -27.47 -6.29
N MET A 196 -10.57 -27.04 -5.74
CA MET A 196 -10.59 -25.97 -4.76
C MET A 196 -10.13 -26.58 -3.44
N TYR A 197 -8.97 -26.13 -2.94
CA TYR A 197 -8.43 -26.56 -1.66
C TYR A 197 -9.48 -26.41 -0.56
N TYR A 198 -9.75 -27.53 0.14
CA TYR A 198 -10.78 -27.68 1.15
C TYR A 198 -10.56 -26.71 2.33
N ILE A 199 -11.47 -25.76 2.53
CA ILE A 199 -11.50 -24.91 3.73
C ILE A 199 -12.49 -25.54 4.73
N PRO A 200 -12.09 -25.87 5.97
CA PRO A 200 -12.93 -26.64 6.88
C PRO A 200 -14.19 -25.85 7.34
N PRO A 201 -15.39 -26.46 7.39
CA PRO A 201 -16.67 -25.73 7.40
C PRO A 201 -17.22 -25.35 8.78
N GLN A 202 -16.43 -25.37 9.86
CA GLN A 202 -16.98 -25.71 11.18
C GLN A 202 -17.68 -24.60 11.99
N ALA A 203 -18.20 -23.51 11.41
CA ALA A 203 -18.85 -22.49 12.26
C ALA A 203 -19.94 -21.61 11.63
N ILE A 204 -20.62 -21.98 10.53
CA ILE A 204 -21.66 -21.09 9.98
C ILE A 204 -22.87 -21.83 9.42
N THR A 205 -24.04 -21.51 9.97
CA THR A 205 -25.37 -22.00 9.60
C THR A 205 -25.69 -21.74 8.12
N GLY A 206 -25.73 -22.82 7.32
CA GLY A 206 -26.45 -23.01 6.05
C GLY A 206 -26.39 -21.90 4.99
N MET A 207 -27.14 -20.81 5.18
CA MET A 207 -27.24 -19.71 4.21
C MET A 207 -25.98 -18.85 4.12
N ILE A 208 -25.25 -18.66 5.21
CA ILE A 208 -24.07 -17.79 5.21
C ILE A 208 -22.89 -18.49 4.52
N LEU A 209 -22.80 -19.83 4.59
CA LEU A 209 -21.72 -20.57 3.96
C LEU A 209 -21.83 -20.57 2.42
N ALA A 210 -23.04 -20.72 1.87
CA ALA A 210 -23.24 -20.73 0.42
C ALA A 210 -22.91 -19.35 -0.21
N ASP A 211 -23.39 -18.25 0.37
CA ASP A 211 -23.06 -16.89 -0.05
C ASP A 211 -21.55 -16.63 0.09
N TYR A 212 -20.96 -16.99 1.22
CA TYR A 212 -19.53 -16.87 1.44
C TYR A 212 -18.71 -17.62 0.36
N MET A 213 -19.05 -18.87 0.06
CA MET A 213 -18.36 -19.66 -0.96
C MET A 213 -18.55 -19.08 -2.37
N ALA A 214 -19.75 -18.59 -2.70
CA ALA A 214 -20.01 -17.93 -3.98
C ALA A 214 -19.15 -16.67 -4.16
N ARG A 215 -19.00 -15.86 -3.09
CA ARG A 215 -18.11 -14.69 -3.08
C ARG A 215 -16.65 -15.09 -3.32
N ARG A 216 -16.13 -16.05 -2.56
CA ARG A 216 -14.74 -16.50 -2.70
C ARG A 216 -14.45 -17.12 -4.06
N LEU A 217 -15.40 -17.88 -4.60
CA LEU A 217 -15.27 -18.44 -5.94
C LEU A 217 -15.24 -17.34 -7.00
N CYS A 218 -16.16 -16.37 -6.94
CA CYS A 218 -16.14 -15.21 -7.83
C CYS A 218 -14.79 -14.47 -7.76
N GLU A 219 -14.32 -14.13 -6.56
CA GLU A 219 -13.04 -13.45 -6.34
C GLU A 219 -11.86 -14.24 -6.94
N SER A 220 -11.84 -15.56 -6.76
CA SER A 220 -10.83 -16.46 -7.30
C SER A 220 -10.85 -16.49 -8.84
N ILE A 221 -12.04 -16.61 -9.45
CA ILE A 221 -12.19 -16.61 -10.91
C ILE A 221 -11.69 -15.29 -11.51
N MET A 222 -12.07 -14.17 -10.90
CA MET A 222 -11.64 -12.83 -11.32
C MET A 222 -10.13 -12.66 -11.16
N ALA A 223 -9.57 -13.02 -10.00
CA ALA A 223 -8.14 -12.94 -9.75
C ALA A 223 -7.33 -13.82 -10.70
N ASN A 224 -7.77 -15.05 -10.95
CA ASN A 224 -7.12 -15.97 -11.87
C ASN A 224 -7.12 -15.43 -13.31
N TYR A 225 -8.25 -14.88 -13.77
CA TYR A 225 -8.33 -14.26 -15.10
C TYR A 225 -7.41 -13.04 -15.20
N HIS A 226 -7.49 -12.15 -14.22
CA HIS A 226 -6.70 -10.92 -14.20
C HIS A 226 -5.20 -11.21 -14.19
N ILE A 227 -4.74 -12.13 -13.35
CA ILE A 227 -3.30 -12.48 -13.25
C ILE A 227 -2.83 -13.21 -14.51
N ASN A 228 -3.52 -14.27 -14.95
CA ASN A 228 -3.01 -15.07 -16.07
C ASN A 228 -3.22 -14.42 -17.44
N THR A 229 -4.14 -13.46 -17.57
CA THR A 229 -4.46 -12.80 -18.84
C THR A 229 -3.95 -11.37 -18.85
N ASP A 230 -4.49 -10.51 -18.00
CA ASP A 230 -4.20 -9.07 -18.06
C ASP A 230 -2.77 -8.76 -17.62
N LEU A 231 -2.30 -9.36 -16.51
CA LEU A 231 -0.94 -9.15 -16.03
C LEU A 231 0.07 -9.76 -17.01
N GLN A 232 -0.18 -10.96 -17.51
CA GLN A 232 0.67 -11.60 -18.52
C GLN A 232 0.82 -10.73 -19.77
N ASN A 233 -0.29 -10.22 -20.31
CA ASN A 233 -0.27 -9.34 -21.48
C ASN A 233 0.46 -8.03 -21.19
N SER A 234 0.19 -7.42 -20.03
CA SER A 234 0.84 -6.18 -19.60
C SER A 234 2.36 -6.32 -19.53
N LEU A 235 2.87 -7.41 -18.92
CA LEU A 235 4.31 -7.66 -18.78
C LEU A 235 4.98 -7.99 -20.12
N ASN A 236 4.31 -8.79 -20.96
CA ASN A 236 4.80 -9.11 -22.30
C ASN A 236 5.07 -7.85 -23.11
N MET A 237 4.20 -6.84 -22.99
CA MET A 237 4.36 -5.54 -23.66
C MET A 237 5.40 -4.65 -22.97
N ASN A 238 5.38 -4.54 -21.64
CA ASN A 238 6.05 -3.45 -20.93
C ASN A 238 7.34 -3.84 -20.19
N GLY A 239 7.72 -5.12 -20.22
CA GLY A 239 8.88 -5.64 -19.47
C GLY A 239 8.44 -6.51 -18.31
N CYS A 240 9.31 -7.43 -17.89
CA CYS A 240 8.98 -8.39 -16.85
C CYS A 240 9.25 -7.87 -15.45
N GLY A 241 10.08 -6.84 -15.28
CA GLY A 241 10.49 -6.32 -13.97
C GLY A 241 11.51 -7.22 -13.25
N THR A 242 12.29 -6.60 -12.36
CA THR A 242 13.36 -7.27 -11.62
C THR A 242 12.81 -8.10 -10.47
N GLU A 243 13.57 -9.06 -9.95
CA GLU A 243 13.12 -9.87 -8.82
C GLU A 243 12.79 -9.03 -7.58
N HIS A 244 13.55 -7.97 -7.34
CA HIS A 244 13.29 -7.00 -6.27
C HIS A 244 11.91 -6.35 -6.40
N ASP A 245 11.52 -5.94 -7.61
CA ASP A 245 10.22 -5.31 -7.87
C ASP A 245 9.08 -6.26 -7.51
N TRP A 246 9.19 -7.51 -7.93
CA TRP A 246 8.20 -8.55 -7.63
C TRP A 246 8.13 -8.89 -6.15
N ASN A 247 9.26 -8.89 -5.44
CA ASN A 247 9.27 -9.11 -4.00
C ASN A 247 8.52 -7.98 -3.28
N LYS A 248 8.78 -6.72 -3.64
CA LYS A 248 8.06 -5.55 -3.12
C LYS A 248 6.55 -5.61 -3.40
N ILE A 249 6.15 -5.88 -4.64
CA ILE A 249 4.73 -6.04 -4.99
C ILE A 249 4.10 -7.21 -4.24
N GLY A 250 4.85 -8.31 -4.03
CA GLY A 250 4.42 -9.44 -3.21
C GLY A 250 4.10 -9.06 -1.78
N ASP A 251 4.88 -8.18 -1.17
CA ASP A 251 4.64 -7.70 0.18
C ASP A 251 3.39 -6.81 0.24
N TYR A 252 3.18 -5.94 -0.75
CA TYR A 252 1.94 -5.15 -0.85
C TYR A 252 0.70 -6.04 -0.98
N ILE A 253 0.78 -7.11 -1.78
CA ILE A 253 -0.31 -8.09 -1.91
C ILE A 253 -0.62 -8.74 -0.56
N LYS A 254 0.40 -9.21 0.16
CA LYS A 254 0.21 -9.82 1.49
C LYS A 254 -0.49 -8.86 2.45
N ASP A 255 -0.05 -7.61 2.49
CA ASP A 255 -0.58 -6.62 3.42
C ASP A 255 -2.03 -6.23 3.07
N CYS A 256 -2.34 -6.09 1.78
CA CYS A 256 -3.68 -5.78 1.31
C CYS A 256 -4.69 -6.91 1.57
N VAL A 257 -4.28 -8.17 1.39
CA VAL A 257 -5.15 -9.33 1.55
C VAL A 257 -5.42 -9.65 3.03
N LYS A 258 -4.42 -9.46 3.90
CA LYS A 258 -4.56 -9.64 5.37
C LYS A 258 -5.65 -8.76 5.96
N GLY A 259 -5.89 -7.57 5.41
CA GLY A 259 -6.89 -6.63 5.93
C GLY A 259 -8.34 -7.02 5.67
N GLN A 260 -8.62 -8.04 4.85
CA GLN A 260 -9.98 -8.34 4.36
C GLN A 260 -10.55 -9.69 4.81
N THR A 261 -9.73 -10.54 5.41
CA THR A 261 -10.10 -11.93 5.69
C THR A 261 -9.54 -12.38 7.03
N SER A 262 -9.98 -13.52 7.54
CA SER A 262 -9.30 -14.13 8.68
C SER A 262 -7.83 -14.40 8.34
N ALA A 263 -6.95 -14.47 9.34
CA ALA A 263 -5.51 -14.65 9.12
C ALA A 263 -5.17 -15.88 8.25
N VAL A 264 -5.97 -16.95 8.37
CA VAL A 264 -5.80 -18.20 7.62
C VAL A 264 -6.21 -18.02 6.15
N GLU A 265 -7.37 -17.42 5.90
CA GLU A 265 -7.87 -17.16 4.55
C GLU A 265 -6.98 -16.20 3.79
N GLY A 266 -6.51 -15.15 4.47
CA GLY A 266 -5.61 -14.16 3.89
C GLY A 266 -4.28 -14.78 3.49
N TRP A 267 -3.80 -15.74 4.28
CA TRP A 267 -2.59 -16.49 3.97
C TRP A 267 -2.77 -17.40 2.75
N VAL A 268 -3.88 -18.13 2.64
CA VAL A 268 -4.17 -19.01 1.49
C VAL A 268 -4.32 -18.17 0.22
N ALA A 269 -5.15 -17.13 0.25
CA ALA A 269 -5.37 -16.24 -0.88
C ALA A 269 -4.05 -15.58 -1.31
N SER A 270 -3.24 -15.10 -0.37
CA SER A 270 -1.92 -14.54 -0.68
C SER A 270 -0.98 -15.57 -1.30
N SER A 271 -0.99 -16.81 -0.84
CA SER A 271 -0.08 -17.86 -1.35
C SER A 271 -0.42 -18.24 -2.79
N ILE A 272 -1.70 -18.40 -3.12
CA ILE A 272 -2.18 -18.67 -4.48
C ILE A 272 -1.81 -17.50 -5.40
N VAL A 273 -2.06 -16.27 -4.96
CA VAL A 273 -1.72 -15.07 -5.76
C VAL A 273 -0.21 -15.00 -5.99
N ILE A 274 0.63 -15.25 -4.97
CA ILE A 274 2.09 -15.26 -5.12
C ILE A 274 2.56 -16.34 -6.10
N TYR A 275 1.97 -17.53 -6.05
CA TYR A 275 2.29 -18.61 -6.99
C TYR A 275 1.95 -18.23 -8.44
N LEU A 276 0.71 -17.77 -8.69
CA LEU A 276 0.27 -17.35 -10.03
C LEU A 276 1.11 -16.19 -10.56
N ARG A 277 1.39 -15.21 -9.70
CA ARG A 277 2.25 -14.06 -9.97
C ARG A 277 3.64 -14.48 -10.44
N ASN A 278 4.29 -15.37 -9.70
CA ASN A 278 5.64 -15.86 -10.06
C ASN A 278 5.62 -16.66 -11.35
N THR A 279 4.56 -17.44 -11.59
CA THR A 279 4.37 -18.19 -12.84
C THR A 279 4.28 -17.23 -14.03
N VAL A 280 3.47 -16.18 -13.92
CA VAL A 280 3.32 -15.14 -14.96
C VAL A 280 4.63 -14.39 -15.22
N ARG A 281 5.44 -14.12 -14.18
CA ARG A 281 6.79 -13.56 -14.38
C ARG A 281 7.67 -14.48 -15.23
N GLN A 282 7.73 -15.77 -14.89
CA GLN A 282 8.56 -16.73 -15.63
C GLN A 282 8.09 -16.90 -17.08
N ASN A 283 6.78 -16.90 -17.29
CA ASN A 283 6.18 -16.91 -18.63
C ASN A 283 6.56 -15.64 -19.42
N CYS A 284 6.54 -14.46 -18.80
CA CYS A 284 7.01 -13.22 -19.42
C CYS A 284 8.48 -13.31 -19.84
N ILE A 285 9.37 -13.79 -18.95
CA ILE A 285 10.80 -13.94 -19.22
C ILE A 285 11.01 -14.85 -20.43
N THR A 286 10.29 -15.98 -20.47
CA THR A 286 10.33 -16.95 -21.58
C THR A 286 9.82 -16.35 -22.89
N TYR A 287 8.68 -15.66 -22.84
CA TYR A 287 8.07 -14.97 -23.99
C TYR A 287 9.02 -13.92 -24.58
N ARG A 288 9.65 -13.11 -23.75
CA ARG A 288 10.54 -12.03 -24.20
C ARG A 288 11.85 -12.59 -24.77
N LYS A 289 12.42 -13.62 -24.13
CA LYS A 289 13.60 -14.36 -24.65
C LYS A 289 13.35 -14.90 -26.05
N SER A 290 12.22 -15.58 -26.27
CA SER A 290 11.91 -16.19 -27.57
C SER A 290 11.67 -15.17 -28.69
N ARG A 291 11.44 -13.89 -28.35
CA ARG A 291 11.24 -12.78 -29.30
C ARG A 291 12.41 -11.81 -29.37
N GLY A 292 13.53 -12.09 -28.71
CA GLY A 292 14.68 -11.18 -28.65
C GLY A 292 14.38 -9.83 -27.99
N LEU A 293 13.38 -9.78 -27.11
CA LEU A 293 13.01 -8.57 -26.37
C LEU A 293 13.86 -8.43 -25.10
N PRO A 294 14.19 -7.19 -24.64
CA PRO A 294 14.96 -6.97 -23.42
C PRO A 294 14.29 -7.56 -22.17
N ILE A 295 15.09 -8.08 -21.23
CA ILE A 295 14.63 -8.62 -19.94
C ILE A 295 15.40 -7.95 -18.82
N GLU A 296 14.66 -7.51 -17.80
CA GLU A 296 15.19 -7.01 -16.54
C GLU A 296 15.48 -8.19 -15.61
N TYR A 297 16.69 -8.24 -15.05
CA TYR A 297 17.11 -9.27 -14.09
C TYR A 297 16.96 -8.73 -12.66
#